data_AF-A0A7J8YKG0-F1
#
_entry.id   AF-A0A7J8YKG0-F1
#
_cell.length_a   1.000
_cell.length_b   1.000
_cell.length_c   1.000
_cell.angle_alpha   90.00
_cell.angle_beta   90.00
_cell.angle_gamma   90.00
#
_symmetry.space_group_name_H-M   'P 1'
#
loop_
_entity.id
_entity.type
_entity.pdbx_description
1 polymer ?
#
loop_
_entity_poly.entity_id
_entity_poly.type
_entity_poly.pdbx_seq_one_letter_code
_entity_poly.pdbx_strand_id
1 'polypeptide(L)' 'MMSGDKDRFSIAAFIMPNEGTIIKTPKELIDEEHPQLFKDFDFMKFFFFAFSNPARHIDSGQLLYDFAALSPPVSN' A
#
# COMPACT_ATOMS: atom_id res chain seq x y z
N MET A 1 -17.15 3.63 -10.85
CA MET A 1 -17.88 4.84 -11.25
C MET A 1 -19.06 4.98 -10.30
N MET A 2 -19.40 6.18 -9.86
CA MET A 2 -20.58 6.39 -8.99
C MET A 2 -21.83 5.95 -9.76
N SER A 3 -22.76 5.23 -9.12
CA SER A 3 -23.96 4.67 -9.74
C SER A 3 -25.22 5.07 -8.98
N GLY A 4 -26.34 5.26 -9.70
CA GLY A 4 -27.66 5.54 -9.13
C GLY A 4 -28.20 6.93 -9.47
N ASP A 5 -29.50 7.12 -9.24
CA ASP A 5 -30.26 8.29 -9.70
C ASP A 5 -30.30 9.45 -8.68
N LYS A 6 -29.50 9.38 -7.62
CA LYS A 6 -29.50 10.37 -6.52
C LYS A 6 -28.10 10.87 -6.23
N ASP A 7 -28.04 12.12 -5.78
CA ASP A 7 -26.80 12.73 -5.31
C ASP A 7 -26.24 11.97 -4.11
N ARG A 8 -24.93 11.68 -4.16
CA ARG A 8 -24.18 11.12 -3.04
C ARG A 8 -23.20 12.17 -2.52
N PHE A 9 -23.45 12.64 -1.30
CA PHE A 9 -22.53 13.48 -0.56
C PHE A 9 -21.69 12.62 0.37
N SER A 10 -20.38 12.85 0.39
CA SER A 10 -19.47 12.18 1.33
C SER A 10 -18.33 13.11 1.73
N ILE A 11 -17.91 13.00 2.99
CA ILE A 11 -16.70 13.60 3.51
C ILE A 11 -15.78 12.48 4.00
N ALA A 12 -14.47 12.63 3.78
CA ALA A 12 -13.47 11.68 4.25
C ALA A 12 -12.30 12.44 4.88
N ALA A 13 -11.76 11.88 5.95
CA ALA A 13 -10.53 12.34 6.60
C ALA A 13 -9.59 11.14 6.70
N PHE A 14 -8.33 11.32 6.32
CA PHE A 14 -7.32 10.28 6.33
C PHE A 14 -6.15 10.73 7.21
N ILE A 15 -5.62 9.81 8.01
CA ILE A 15 -4.40 10.04 8.78
C ILE A 15 -3.24 9.50 7.95
N MET A 16 -2.28 10.36 7.64
CA MET A 16 -1.09 10.00 6.87
C MET A 16 0.14 10.05 7.78
N PRO A 17 1.09 9.12 7.61
CA PRO A 17 2.41 9.24 8.23
C PRO A 17 3.11 10.55 7.88
N ASN A 18 3.89 11.09 8.81
CA ASN A 18 4.72 12.27 8.57
C ASN A 18 5.81 11.96 7.52
N GLU A 19 6.32 12.99 6.85
CA GLU A 19 7.47 12.85 5.95
C GLU A 19 8.68 12.20 6.65
N GLY A 20 9.36 11.29 5.96
CA GLY A 20 10.47 10.51 6.51
C GLY A 20 10.05 9.35 7.43
N THR A 21 8.76 9.11 7.64
CA THR A 21 8.29 7.94 8.41
C THR A 21 8.62 6.65 7.65
N ILE A 22 9.38 5.77 8.30
CA ILE A 22 9.64 4.42 7.80
C ILE A 22 8.55 3.49 8.31
N ILE A 23 7.78 2.92 7.40
CA ILE A 23 6.81 1.86 7.65
C ILE A 23 7.56 0.54 7.80
N LYS A 24 7.25 -0.18 8.87
CA LYS A 24 7.90 -1.44 9.26
C LYS A 24 6.86 -2.43 9.75
N THR A 25 7.10 -3.70 9.52
CA THR A 25 6.32 -4.76 10.16
C THR A 25 6.70 -4.83 11.65
N PRO A 26 5.74 -4.74 12.58
CA PRO A 26 5.99 -4.97 14.00
C PRO A 26 6.60 -6.36 14.22
N LYS A 27 7.61 -6.46 15.09
CA LYS A 27 8.39 -7.70 15.26
C LYS A 27 7.55 -8.83 15.84
N GLU A 28 6.58 -8.49 16.67
CA GLU A 28 5.61 -9.39 17.28
C GLU A 28 4.63 -10.03 16.27
N LEU A 29 4.59 -9.54 15.03
CA LEU A 29 3.79 -10.10 13.93
C LEU A 29 4.64 -10.91 12.94
N ILE A 30 5.91 -11.15 13.24
CA ILE A 30 6.83 -11.94 12.41
C ILE A 30 7.19 -13.21 13.18
N ASP A 31 6.82 -14.35 12.63
CA ASP A 31 7.15 -15.66 13.18
C ASP A 31 7.46 -16.67 12.05
N GLU A 32 7.66 -17.94 12.41
CA GLU A 32 8.00 -19.00 11.46
C GLU A 32 6.85 -19.31 10.48
N GLU A 33 5.59 -19.16 10.89
CA GLU A 33 4.41 -19.37 10.06
C GLU A 33 4.05 -18.12 9.24
N HIS A 34 4.39 -16.93 9.75
CA HIS A 34 4.09 -15.62 9.18
C HIS A 34 5.38 -14.81 8.96
N PRO A 35 6.20 -15.18 7.96
CA PRO A 35 7.42 -14.44 7.68
C PRO A 35 7.12 -13.03 7.15
N GLN A 36 8.07 -12.13 7.34
CA GLN A 36 7.98 -10.77 6.82
C GLN A 36 7.82 -10.77 5.30
N LEU A 37 6.76 -10.11 4.81
CA LEU A 37 6.42 -10.06 3.38
C LEU A 37 7.01 -8.84 2.66
N PHE A 38 7.13 -7.72 3.36
CA PHE A 38 7.53 -6.43 2.80
C PHE A 38 8.78 -5.89 3.48
N LYS A 39 9.68 -5.28 2.71
CA LYS A 39 10.84 -4.56 3.25
C LYS A 39 10.38 -3.29 3.98
N ASP A 40 11.17 -2.82 4.94
CA ASP A 40 10.98 -1.50 5.53
C ASP A 40 11.03 -0.42 4.44
N PHE A 41 10.10 0.53 4.43
CA PHE A 41 10.02 1.54 3.39
C PHE A 41 9.57 2.92 3.88
N ASP A 42 10.00 3.96 3.18
CA ASP A 42 9.53 5.33 3.43
C ASP A 42 8.12 5.52 2.85
N PHE A 43 7.19 5.98 3.69
CA PHE A 43 5.79 6.15 3.29
C PHE A 43 5.63 7.10 2.09
N MET A 44 6.35 8.22 2.07
CA MET A 44 6.20 9.21 1.00
C MET A 44 6.77 8.68 -0.33
N LYS A 45 7.81 7.84 -0.30
CA LYS A 45 8.28 7.15 -1.51
C LYS A 45 7.23 6.20 -2.07
N PHE A 46 6.54 5.44 -1.22
CA PHE A 46 5.42 4.60 -1.65
C PHE A 46 4.26 5.45 -2.19
N PHE A 47 3.89 6.51 -1.49
CA PHE A 47 2.82 7.42 -1.90
C PHE A 47 3.10 8.00 -3.29
N PHE A 48 4.30 8.54 -3.54
CA PHE A 48 4.65 9.06 -4.87
C PHE A 48 4.70 7.97 -5.93
N PHE A 49 5.17 6.76 -5.61
CA PHE A 49 5.10 5.64 -6.53
C PHE A 49 3.65 5.31 -6.92
N ALA A 50 2.74 5.20 -5.94
CA ALA A 50 1.34 4.84 -6.15
C ALA A 50 0.59 5.79 -7.12
N PHE A 51 1.00 7.06 -7.17
CA PHE A 51 0.43 8.07 -8.09
C PHE A 51 1.31 8.38 -9.31
N SER A 52 2.41 7.64 -9.50
CA SER A 52 3.32 7.81 -10.64
C SER A 52 2.79 7.16 -11.92
N ASN A 53 3.29 7.57 -13.08
CA ASN A 53 2.91 6.97 -14.37
C ASN A 53 3.15 5.45 -14.44
N PRO A 54 4.30 4.91 -13.98
CA PRO A 54 4.52 3.45 -13.94
C PRO A 54 3.43 2.67 -13.19
N ALA A 55 2.84 3.27 -12.15
CA ALA A 55 1.85 2.61 -11.30
C ALA A 55 0.42 2.62 -11.85
N ARG A 56 0.13 3.38 -12.91
CA ARG A 56 -1.24 3.57 -13.44
C ARG A 56 -1.90 2.29 -13.95
N HIS A 57 -1.10 1.30 -14.31
CA HIS A 57 -1.58 0.01 -14.84
C HIS A 57 -1.59 -1.09 -13.78
N ILE A 58 -1.11 -0.80 -12.57
CA ILE A 58 -1.05 -1.74 -11.46
C ILE A 58 -2.38 -1.64 -10.71
N ASP A 59 -2.96 -2.79 -10.36
CA ASP A 59 -4.13 -2.81 -9.48
C ASP A 59 -3.78 -2.17 -8.13
N SER A 60 -4.70 -1.37 -7.57
CA SER A 60 -4.44 -0.66 -6.32
C SER A 60 -4.07 -1.57 -5.14
N GLY A 61 -4.60 -2.80 -5.11
CA GLY A 61 -4.25 -3.81 -4.11
C GLY A 61 -2.86 -4.42 -4.33
N GLN A 62 -2.29 -4.29 -5.52
CA GLN A 62 -0.99 -4.85 -5.88
C GLN A 62 0.17 -3.85 -5.73
N LEU A 63 -0.11 -2.55 -5.59
CA LEU A 63 0.91 -1.50 -5.49
C LEU A 63 1.94 -1.74 -4.38
N LEU A 64 1.51 -2.22 -3.21
CA LEU A 64 2.42 -2.47 -2.10
C LEU A 64 3.38 -3.64 -2.39
N TYR A 65 2.87 -4.68 -3.06
CA TYR A 65 3.69 -5.82 -3.47
C TYR A 65 4.75 -5.38 -4.48
N ASP A 66 4.37 -4.62 -5.50
CA ASP A 66 5.30 -4.15 -6.52
C ASP A 66 6.36 -3.20 -5.96
N PHE A 67 5.99 -2.40 -4.94
CA PHE A 67 6.91 -1.45 -4.33
C PHE A 67 7.87 -2.09 -3.31
N ALA A 68 7.36 -2.99 -2.46
CA ALA A 68 8.03 -3.39 -1.23
C ALA A 68 8.16 -4.90 -0.97
N ALA A 69 7.62 -5.79 -1.82
CA ALA A 69 7.73 -7.22 -1.56
C ALA A 69 9.20 -7.71 -1.48
N LEU A 70 9.48 -8.61 -0.54
CA LEU A 70 10.80 -9.23 -0.36
C LEU A 70 11.04 -10.41 -1.31
N SER A 71 9.96 -11.06 -1.74
CA SER A 71 9.94 -12.11 -2.77
C SER A 71 8.70 -11.88 -3.65
N PRO A 72 8.71 -12.23 -4.95
CA PRO A 72 7.49 -12.22 -5.74
C PRO A 72 6.44 -13.10 -5.04
N PRO A 73 5.14 -12.71 -5.05
CA PRO A 73 4.10 -13.55 -4.47
C PRO A 73 4.22 -14.95 -5.08
N VAL A 74 4.28 -15.97 -4.23
CA VAL A 74 4.23 -17.36 -4.69
C VAL A 74 2.92 -17.48 -5.45
N SER A 75 3.00 -17.66 -6.77
CA SER A 75 1.84 -17.89 -7.61
C SER A 75 1.15 -19.17 -7.13
N ASN A 76 -0.09 -19.03 -6.65
CA ASN A 76 -1.01 -20.16 -6.48
C ASN A 76 -1.52 -20.63 -7.85
#